data_AF-A0A931SQW2-F1
#
_entry.id   AF-A0A931SQW2-F1
#
_cell.length_a   1.000
_cell.length_b   1.000
_cell.length_c   1.000
_cell.angle_alpha   90.00
_cell.angle_beta   90.00
_cell.angle_gamma   90.00
#
_symmetry.space_group_name_H-M   'P 1'
#
loop_
_entity.id
_entity.type
_entity.pdbx_description
1 polymer ?
#
loop_
_entity_poly.entity_id
_entity_poly.type
_entity_poly.pdbx_seq_one_letter_code
_entity_poly.pdbx_strand_id
1 'polypeptide(L)'
;MPEVDARTLDLHGLTWTEAQAAFIDFYNSAVHLAGGNAGRLDVVHGYGSTGTGGVLRTRLRGFLDRHKSYLEFQPGENVDGNRGHTIVVPLKPLPSLGDQLVEEIWAYCERPRAQSKIIGKFRRHGEIEVLRAIKVLEKQQRLRALTHGALRLYQAA
;
A
#
# COMPACT_ATOMS: atom_id res chain seq x y z
N MET A 1 -29.64 -16.39 -8.50
CA MET A 1 -29.08 -15.18 -7.86
C MET A 1 -27.61 -15.17 -8.20
N PRO A 2 -27.06 -14.18 -8.93
CA PRO A 2 -25.63 -14.19 -9.19
C PRO A 2 -24.92 -13.93 -7.86
N GLU A 3 -24.01 -14.83 -7.54
CA GLU A 3 -23.06 -14.75 -6.43
C GLU A 3 -22.30 -13.43 -6.58
N VAL A 4 -22.43 -12.52 -5.61
CA VAL A 4 -21.49 -11.40 -5.54
C VAL A 4 -20.19 -12.04 -5.08
N ASP A 5 -19.33 -12.38 -6.03
CA ASP A 5 -18.09 -13.12 -5.80
C ASP A 5 -17.30 -12.44 -4.67
N ALA A 6 -17.13 -13.15 -3.55
CA ALA A 6 -16.37 -12.68 -2.38
C ALA A 6 -14.87 -12.44 -2.68
N ARG A 7 -14.48 -12.55 -3.95
CA ARG A 7 -13.12 -12.41 -4.48
C ARG A 7 -12.98 -11.22 -5.43
N THR A 8 -14.01 -10.39 -5.57
CA THR A 8 -13.98 -9.20 -6.42
C THR A 8 -13.93 -7.92 -5.59
N LEU A 9 -13.01 -7.02 -5.95
CA LEU A 9 -12.90 -5.68 -5.38
C LEU A 9 -13.20 -4.63 -6.45
N ASP A 10 -14.22 -3.80 -6.22
CA ASP A 10 -14.53 -2.64 -7.06
C ASP A 10 -13.83 -1.38 -6.52
N LEU A 11 -12.99 -0.78 -7.35
CA LEU A 11 -12.22 0.43 -7.08
C LEU A 11 -12.76 1.64 -7.87
N HIS A 12 -13.86 1.51 -8.61
CA HIS A 12 -14.43 2.59 -9.39
C HIS A 12 -14.74 3.83 -8.54
N GLY A 13 -14.46 5.00 -9.11
CA GLY A 13 -14.74 6.29 -8.47
C GLY A 13 -13.82 6.64 -7.30
N LEU A 14 -12.98 5.72 -6.82
CA LEU A 14 -12.02 6.00 -5.76
C LEU A 14 -10.83 6.81 -6.27
N THR A 15 -10.28 7.65 -5.39
CA THR A 15 -8.94 8.20 -5.60
C THR A 15 -7.90 7.08 -5.51
N TRP A 16 -6.70 7.31 -6.04
CA TRP A 16 -5.62 6.32 -5.90
C TRP A 16 -5.30 5.97 -4.45
N THR A 17 -5.31 6.95 -3.54
CA THR A 17 -4.98 6.72 -2.13
C THR A 17 -5.98 5.78 -1.47
N GLU A 18 -7.28 6.02 -1.73
CA GLU A 18 -8.36 5.16 -1.22
C GLU A 18 -8.29 3.77 -1.87
N ALA A 19 -8.11 3.72 -3.19
CA ALA A 19 -8.02 2.47 -3.93
C ALA A 19 -6.84 1.60 -3.48
N GLN A 20 -5.68 2.22 -3.22
CA GLN A 20 -4.50 1.51 -2.73
C GLN A 20 -4.73 0.93 -1.33
N ALA A 21 -5.34 1.71 -0.42
CA ALA A 21 -5.66 1.24 0.93
C ALA A 21 -6.66 0.08 0.87
N ALA A 22 -7.78 0.26 0.16
CA ALA A 22 -8.81 -0.77 -0.01
C ALA A 22 -8.25 -2.05 -0.63
N PHE A 23 -7.37 -1.94 -1.64
CA PHE A 23 -6.72 -3.09 -2.25
C PHE A 23 -5.86 -3.86 -1.26
N ILE A 24 -5.01 -3.18 -0.48
CA ILE A 24 -4.13 -3.86 0.49
C ILE A 24 -4.96 -4.58 1.56
N ASP A 25 -6.00 -3.93 2.09
CA ASP A 25 -6.86 -4.52 3.12
C ASP A 25 -7.62 -5.74 2.59
N PHE A 26 -8.21 -5.63 1.40
CA PHE A 26 -8.90 -6.73 0.73
C PHE A 26 -7.97 -7.91 0.44
N TYR A 27 -6.81 -7.62 -0.15
CA TYR A 27 -5.79 -8.61 -0.48
C TYR A 27 -5.30 -9.36 0.77
N ASN A 28 -4.93 -8.63 1.83
CA ASN A 28 -4.40 -9.25 3.05
C ASN A 28 -5.47 -10.06 3.78
N SER A 29 -6.72 -9.57 3.81
CA SER A 29 -7.85 -10.32 4.36
C SER A 29 -8.03 -11.65 3.64
N ALA A 30 -7.96 -11.67 2.30
CA ALA A 30 -8.05 -12.90 1.52
C ALA A 30 -6.91 -13.88 1.82
N VAL A 31 -5.67 -13.38 1.96
CA VAL A 31 -4.51 -14.21 2.34
C VAL A 31 -4.71 -14.86 3.71
N HIS A 32 -5.20 -14.10 4.70
CA HIS A 32 -5.41 -14.59 6.05
C HIS A 32 -6.54 -15.62 6.14
N LEU A 33 -7.67 -15.37 5.47
CA LEU A 33 -8.82 -16.27 5.50
C LEU A 33 -8.56 -17.61 4.82
N ALA A 34 -7.70 -17.62 3.80
CA ALA A 34 -7.48 -18.80 2.98
C ALA A 34 -6.31 -19.70 3.43
N GLY A 35 -5.68 -19.41 4.58
CA GLY A 35 -4.61 -20.24 5.13
C GLY A 35 -3.41 -20.46 4.19
N GLY A 36 -3.18 -19.55 3.23
CA GLY A 36 -2.11 -19.64 2.24
C GLY A 36 -2.54 -19.95 0.80
N ASN A 37 -3.83 -20.19 0.51
CA ASN A 37 -4.31 -20.33 -0.86
C ASN A 37 -5.55 -19.46 -1.14
N ALA A 38 -5.35 -18.14 -1.21
CA ALA A 38 -6.42 -17.15 -1.44
C ALA A 38 -7.12 -17.28 -2.80
N GLY A 39 -6.57 -18.07 -3.73
CA GLY A 39 -7.07 -18.17 -5.10
C GLY A 39 -6.89 -16.88 -5.87
N ARG A 40 -7.63 -16.73 -6.97
CA ARG A 40 -7.63 -15.53 -7.81
C ARG A 40 -8.57 -14.48 -7.22
N LEU A 41 -8.06 -13.27 -7.08
CA LEU A 41 -8.80 -12.06 -6.75
C LEU A 41 -9.03 -11.27 -8.03
N ASP A 42 -10.24 -10.77 -8.24
CA ASP A 42 -10.56 -9.88 -9.35
C ASP A 42 -10.62 -8.42 -8.87
N VAL A 43 -9.87 -7.54 -9.51
CA VAL A 43 -9.80 -6.12 -9.12
C VAL A 43 -10.30 -5.25 -10.24
N VAL A 44 -11.52 -4.77 -10.09
CA VAL A 44 -12.21 -3.90 -11.06
C VAL A 44 -11.80 -2.45 -10.77
N HIS A 45 -11.07 -1.85 -11.70
CA HIS A 45 -10.62 -0.45 -11.60
C HIS A 45 -11.22 0.44 -12.70
N GLY A 46 -11.89 -0.18 -13.66
CA GLY A 46 -12.55 0.47 -14.77
C GLY A 46 -11.65 0.86 -15.91
N TYR A 47 -12.30 1.30 -16.98
CA TYR A 47 -11.67 1.78 -18.20
C TYR A 47 -11.13 3.22 -18.05
N GLY A 48 -11.56 3.95 -17.01
CA GLY A 48 -11.34 5.38 -16.84
C GLY A 48 -12.31 6.23 -17.69
N SER A 49 -12.35 7.54 -17.40
CA SER A 49 -13.25 8.49 -18.09
C SER A 49 -13.00 8.61 -19.60
N THR A 50 -11.84 8.18 -20.10
CA THR A 50 -11.46 8.21 -21.53
C THR A 50 -11.45 6.84 -22.21
N GLY A 51 -11.81 5.76 -21.51
CA GLY A 51 -11.81 4.40 -22.07
C GLY A 51 -10.42 3.76 -22.33
N THR A 52 -9.34 4.54 -22.21
CA THR A 52 -7.97 4.13 -22.60
C THR A 52 -7.17 3.48 -21.46
N GLY A 53 -7.76 3.36 -20.27
CA GLY A 53 -7.08 2.92 -19.05
C GLY A 53 -6.85 4.09 -18.11
N GLY A 54 -7.80 4.30 -17.20
CA GLY A 54 -7.76 5.39 -16.24
C GLY A 54 -6.54 5.39 -15.32
N VAL A 55 -6.34 6.50 -14.61
CA VAL A 55 -5.26 6.69 -13.62
C VAL A 55 -5.14 5.50 -12.66
N LEU A 56 -6.27 4.91 -12.24
CA LEU A 56 -6.30 3.73 -11.38
C LEU A 56 -5.66 2.49 -12.03
N ARG A 57 -5.97 2.18 -13.30
CA ARG A 57 -5.34 1.04 -14.02
C ARG A 57 -3.82 1.17 -14.00
N THR A 58 -3.30 2.33 -14.42
CA THR A 58 -1.86 2.57 -14.52
C THR A 58 -1.18 2.49 -13.16
N ARG A 59 -1.78 3.11 -12.13
CA ARG A 59 -1.20 3.10 -10.79
C ARG A 59 -1.29 1.74 -10.11
N LEU A 60 -2.42 1.04 -10.24
CA LEU A 60 -2.60 -0.31 -9.70
C LEU A 60 -1.58 -1.26 -10.33
N ARG A 61 -1.52 -1.34 -11.66
CA ARG A 61 -0.57 -2.24 -12.33
C ARG A 61 0.88 -1.89 -12.03
N GLY A 62 1.22 -0.60 -11.96
CA GLY A 62 2.54 -0.17 -11.51
C GLY A 62 2.84 -0.55 -10.06
N PHE A 63 1.84 -0.54 -9.18
CA PHE A 63 1.96 -1.01 -7.80
C PHE A 63 2.19 -2.53 -7.75
N LEU A 64 1.40 -3.31 -8.48
CA LEU A 64 1.53 -4.77 -8.57
C LEU A 64 2.91 -5.17 -9.12
N ASP A 65 3.39 -4.48 -10.15
CA ASP A 65 4.70 -4.73 -10.77
C ASP A 65 5.87 -4.55 -9.78
N ARG A 66 5.77 -3.58 -8.87
CA ARG A 66 6.78 -3.38 -7.79
C ARG A 66 6.70 -4.43 -6.69
N HIS A 67 5.61 -5.18 -6.59
CA HIS A 67 5.35 -6.16 -5.53
C HIS A 67 5.26 -7.61 -6.05
N LYS A 68 5.91 -7.93 -7.16
CA LYS A 68 5.94 -9.30 -7.75
C LYS A 68 6.42 -10.39 -6.79
N SER A 69 7.18 -10.05 -5.75
CA SER A 69 7.58 -11.02 -4.73
C SER A 69 6.45 -11.37 -3.74
N TYR A 70 5.36 -10.62 -3.75
CA TYR A 70 4.18 -10.80 -2.90
C TYR A 70 3.00 -11.42 -3.64
N LEU A 71 2.91 -11.20 -4.96
CA LEU A 71 1.75 -11.57 -5.77
C LEU A 71 2.15 -11.84 -7.23
N GLU A 72 1.27 -12.51 -7.95
CA GLU A 72 1.25 -12.53 -9.41
C GLU A 72 0.02 -11.77 -9.90
N PHE A 73 0.07 -11.23 -11.12
CA PHE A 73 -1.10 -10.59 -11.71
C PHE A 73 -1.17 -10.76 -13.22
N GLN A 74 -2.39 -10.75 -13.75
CA GLN A 74 -2.67 -10.78 -15.17
C GLN A 74 -3.68 -9.67 -15.53
N PRO A 75 -3.35 -8.80 -16.50
CA PRO A 75 -4.32 -7.88 -17.08
C PRO A 75 -5.53 -8.62 -17.64
N GLY A 76 -6.75 -8.12 -17.39
CA GLY A 76 -7.97 -8.72 -17.94
C GLY A 76 -7.96 -8.80 -19.47
N GLU A 77 -7.34 -7.82 -20.15
CA GLU A 77 -7.22 -7.86 -21.61
C GLU A 77 -6.47 -9.07 -22.17
N ASN A 78 -5.66 -9.75 -21.35
CA ASN A 78 -4.95 -10.96 -21.73
C ASN A 78 -5.71 -12.25 -21.39
N VAL A 79 -6.85 -12.13 -20.68
CA VAL A 79 -7.66 -13.27 -20.22
C VAL A 79 -8.98 -13.32 -20.96
N ASP A 80 -9.74 -12.22 -20.95
CA ASP A 80 -11.09 -12.12 -21.54
C ASP A 80 -11.26 -10.91 -22.47
N GLY A 81 -10.21 -10.11 -22.67
CA GLY A 81 -10.24 -8.90 -23.49
C GLY A 81 -10.71 -7.65 -22.74
N ASN A 82 -11.05 -7.75 -21.46
CA ASN A 82 -11.57 -6.66 -20.64
C ASN A 82 -10.43 -5.84 -20.00
N ARG A 83 -10.29 -4.57 -20.39
CA ARG A 83 -9.27 -3.66 -19.84
C ARG A 83 -9.67 -3.03 -18.50
N GLY A 84 -10.89 -3.28 -18.03
CA GLY A 84 -11.47 -2.67 -16.83
C GLY A 84 -11.10 -3.36 -15.52
N HIS A 85 -10.40 -4.49 -15.57
CA HIS A 85 -10.02 -5.25 -14.39
C HIS A 85 -8.64 -5.89 -14.51
N THR A 86 -8.14 -6.36 -13.39
CA THR A 86 -6.86 -7.07 -13.27
C THR A 86 -7.03 -8.22 -12.29
N ILE A 87 -6.65 -9.42 -12.71
CA ILE A 87 -6.69 -10.61 -11.87
C ILE A 87 -5.38 -10.68 -11.08
N VAL A 88 -5.47 -10.90 -9.77
CA VAL A 88 -4.34 -10.95 -8.85
C VAL A 88 -4.35 -12.29 -8.12
N VAL A 89 -3.20 -12.95 -8.04
CA VAL A 89 -3.01 -14.18 -7.25
C VAL A 89 -2.10 -13.83 -6.07
N PRO A 90 -2.63 -13.84 -4.83
CA PRO A 90 -1.84 -13.60 -3.65
C PRO A 90 -0.85 -14.73 -3.36
N LEU A 91 0.41 -14.41 -3.05
CA LEU A 91 1.41 -15.38 -2.59
C LEU A 91 1.68 -15.24 -1.08
N LYS A 92 1.79 -14.00 -0.59
CA LYS A 92 1.99 -13.67 0.83
C LYS A 92 1.44 -12.26 1.14
N PRO A 93 1.24 -11.91 2.44
CA PRO A 93 0.69 -10.60 2.81
C PRO A 93 1.52 -9.42 2.30
N LEU A 94 0.86 -8.43 1.73
CA LEU A 94 1.45 -7.15 1.37
C LEU A 94 1.74 -6.33 2.64
N PRO A 95 2.83 -5.54 2.68
CA PRO A 95 3.06 -4.59 3.75
C PRO A 95 1.92 -3.57 3.79
N SER A 96 1.38 -3.27 4.98
CA SER A 96 0.36 -2.23 5.12
C SER A 96 0.93 -0.85 4.72
N LEU A 97 0.06 0.12 4.43
CA LEU A 97 0.52 1.50 4.21
C LEU A 97 1.27 2.06 5.42
N GLY A 98 0.88 1.64 6.63
CA GLY A 98 1.57 1.99 7.88
C GLY A 98 2.96 1.37 7.95
N ASP A 99 3.10 0.08 7.61
CA ASP A 99 4.39 -0.60 7.61
C ASP A 99 5.34 0.01 6.57
N GLN A 100 4.84 0.33 5.37
CA GLN A 100 5.62 1.02 4.35
C GLN A 100 6.11 2.38 4.84
N LEU A 101 5.23 3.17 5.47
CA LEU A 101 5.60 4.46 6.05
C LEU A 101 6.65 4.32 7.15
N VAL A 102 6.52 3.30 8.01
CA VAL A 102 7.49 2.96 9.06
C VAL A 102 8.87 2.68 8.46
N GLU A 103 8.95 1.83 7.42
CA GLU A 103 10.21 1.52 6.74
C GLU A 103 10.81 2.74 6.02
N GLU A 104 9.98 3.54 5.33
CA GLU A 104 10.43 4.75 4.64
C GLU A 104 10.98 5.80 5.63
N ILE A 105 10.33 5.99 6.78
CA ILE A 105 10.80 6.90 7.83
C ILE A 105 12.11 6.39 8.42
N TRP A 106 12.21 5.09 8.72
CA TRP A 106 13.43 4.49 9.24
C TRP A 106 14.62 4.71 8.31
N ALA A 107 14.46 4.41 7.01
CA ALA A 107 15.48 4.66 5.99
C ALA A 107 15.84 6.15 5.88
N TYR A 108 14.86 7.05 5.92
CA TYR A 108 15.12 8.50 5.87
C TYR A 108 15.90 9.02 7.09
N CYS A 109 15.81 8.32 8.22
CA CYS A 109 16.52 8.62 9.47
C CYS A 109 17.89 7.93 9.59
N GLU A 110 18.45 7.35 8.51
CA GLU A 110 19.85 6.87 8.48
C GLU A 110 20.83 7.93 9.03
N ARG A 111 20.56 9.21 8.73
CA ARG A 111 21.19 10.35 9.38
C ARG A 111 20.21 11.02 10.35
N PRO A 112 20.70 11.69 11.42
CA PRO A 112 19.82 12.41 12.34
C PRO A 112 18.88 13.38 11.63
N ARG A 113 17.58 13.30 11.93
CA ARG A 113 16.52 14.18 11.42
C ARG A 113 15.72 14.77 12.56
N ALA A 114 15.41 16.07 12.48
CA ALA A 114 14.45 16.69 13.39
C ALA A 114 13.03 16.19 13.08
N GLN A 115 12.17 16.11 14.10
CA GLN A 115 10.77 15.67 13.95
C GLN A 115 10.03 16.44 12.85
N SER A 116 10.17 17.77 12.84
CA SER A 116 9.55 18.65 11.84
C SER A 116 10.01 18.36 10.41
N LYS A 117 11.25 17.90 10.21
CA LYS A 117 11.77 17.48 8.90
C LYS A 117 11.19 16.15 8.45
N ILE A 118 10.94 15.23 9.38
CA ILE A 118 10.26 13.96 9.08
C ILE A 118 8.80 14.25 8.70
N ILE A 119 8.06 14.99 9.54
CA ILE A 119 6.67 15.40 9.25
C ILE A 119 6.57 16.11 7.90
N GLY A 120 7.45 17.07 7.63
CA GLY A 120 7.45 17.79 6.36
C GLY A 120 7.72 16.90 5.14
N LYS A 121 8.64 15.93 5.25
CA LYS A 121 8.97 14.98 4.16
C LYS A 121 7.80 14.04 3.86
N PHE A 122 7.10 13.57 4.89
CA PHE A 122 6.03 12.56 4.80
C PHE A 122 4.62 13.15 4.93
N ARG A 123 4.46 14.47 4.77
CA ARG A 123 3.18 15.19 4.93
C ARG A 123 1.99 14.61 4.17
N ARG A 124 2.24 13.91 3.05
CA ARG A 124 1.20 13.24 2.25
C ARG A 124 0.42 12.16 3.01
N HIS A 125 0.99 11.61 4.08
CA HIS A 125 0.36 10.60 4.94
C HIS A 125 -0.44 11.22 6.10
N GLY A 126 -0.36 12.54 6.28
CA GLY A 126 -0.91 13.23 7.45
C GLY A 126 0.02 13.15 8.66
N GLU A 127 0.01 14.21 9.48
CA GLU A 127 0.90 14.33 10.63
C GLU A 127 0.67 13.23 11.68
N ILE A 128 -0.59 12.85 11.92
CA ILE A 128 -0.96 11.82 12.89
C ILE A 128 -0.33 10.47 12.56
N GLU A 129 -0.39 10.04 11.30
CA GLU A 129 0.18 8.75 10.87
C GLU A 129 1.71 8.78 10.90
N VAL A 130 2.33 9.90 10.54
CA VAL A 130 3.79 10.06 10.64
C VAL A 130 4.24 9.98 12.10
N LEU A 131 3.54 10.65 13.02
CA LEU A 131 3.85 10.58 14.45
C LEU A 131 3.63 9.17 15.01
N ARG A 132 2.59 8.46 14.56
CA ARG A 132 2.35 7.06 14.93
C ARG A 132 3.49 6.17 14.47
N ALA A 133 3.94 6.32 13.22
CA ALA A 133 5.05 5.55 12.66
C ALA A 133 6.37 5.81 13.42
N ILE A 134 6.67 7.06 13.79
CA ILE A 134 7.83 7.39 14.64
C ILE A 134 7.74 6.66 15.98
N LYS A 135 6.58 6.71 16.66
CA LYS A 135 6.37 6.02 17.94
C LYS A 135 6.54 4.50 17.83
N VAL A 136 6.08 3.89 16.73
CA VAL A 136 6.27 2.46 16.46
C VAL A 136 7.76 2.14 16.37
N LEU A 137 8.54 2.94 15.64
CA LEU A 137 9.98 2.73 15.49
C LEU A 137 10.75 2.95 16.79
N GLU A 138 10.35 3.92 17.62
CA GLU A 138 10.92 4.09 18.97
C GLU A 138 10.63 2.88 19.85
N LYS A 139 9.38 2.39 19.86
CA LYS A 139 8.98 1.20 20.63
C LYS A 139 9.74 -0.05 20.19
N GLN A 140 9.99 -0.19 18.88
CA GLN A 140 10.78 -1.27 18.30
C GLN A 140 12.30 -1.08 18.50
N GLN A 141 12.74 0.01 19.13
CA GLN A 141 14.15 0.37 19.29
C GLN A 141 14.92 0.52 17.96
N ARG A 142 14.22 0.76 16.86
CA ARG A 142 14.79 0.99 15.51
C ARG A 142 15.10 2.46 15.25
N LEU A 143 14.54 3.34 16.07
CA LEU A 143 14.80 4.77 16.08
C LEU A 143 15.22 5.21 17.47
N ARG A 144 16.37 5.88 17.55
CA ARG A 144 16.85 6.54 18.78
C ARG A 144 16.50 8.01 18.73
N ALA A 145 15.93 8.50 19.83
CA ALA A 145 15.77 9.92 20.08
C ALA A 145 17.07 10.49 20.66
N LEU A 146 17.63 11.49 20.00
CA LEU A 146 18.78 12.26 20.45
C LEU A 146 18.31 13.66 20.83
N THR A 147 18.78 14.17 21.95
CA THR A 147 18.46 15.54 22.37
C THR A 147 19.62 16.45 21.99
N HIS A 148 19.35 17.48 21.19
CA HIS A 148 20.33 18.50 20.83
C HIS A 148 19.77 19.88 21.25
N GLY A 149 20.04 20.26 22.51
CA GLY A 149 19.40 21.44 23.12
C GLY A 149 17.90 21.25 23.26
N ALA A 150 17.10 22.19 22.73
CA ALA A 150 15.64 22.08 22.73
C ALA A 150 15.07 21.18 21.61
N LEU A 151 15.91 20.69 20.69
CA LEU A 151 15.48 19.91 19.53
C LEU A 151 15.61 18.41 19.76
N ARG A 152 14.53 17.69 19.50
CA ARG A 152 14.52 16.22 19.44
C ARG A 152 14.85 15.77 18.02
N LEU A 153 15.98 15.08 17.90
CA LEU A 153 16.44 14.45 16.68
C LEU A 153 16.18 12.95 16.74
N TYR A 154 16.02 12.35 15.58
CA TYR A 154 15.68 10.96 15.38
C TYR A 154 16.70 10.34 14.43
N GLN A 155 17.31 9.23 14.83
CA GLN A 155 18.28 8.50 14.01
C GLN A 155 18.02 6.99 14.06
N ALA A 156 18.13 6.32 12.92
CA ALA A 156 18.09 4.87 12.83
C ALA A 156 19.11 4.24 13.81
N ALA A 157 18.65 3.26 14.58
CA ALA A 157 19.36 2.65 15.70
C ALA A 157 20.33 1.54 15.30
#